data_AF-A0A1I7KI03-F1
#
_entry.id   AF-A0A1I7KI03-F1
#
_cell.length_a   1.000
_cell.length_b   1.000
_cell.length_c   1.000
_cell.angle_alpha   90.00
_cell.angle_beta   90.00
_cell.angle_gamma   90.00
#
_symmetry.space_group_name_H-M   'P 1'
#
loop_
_entity.id
_entity.type
_entity.pdbx_description
1 polymer ?
#
loop_
_entity_poly.entity_id
_entity_poly.type
_entity_poly.pdbx_seq_one_letter_code
_entity_poly.pdbx_strand_id
1 'polypeptide(L)'
;MNKNLKKLNSRAIWSGALGYHRARDDTNANARSVSINARKVRLAGGIDLVLAIKQAHWNPKGSQFIGVHEMLDGFRIEFNEFNDKVAERALQLGATAFGSTQAMAERTKLNPPTPPASMPSPTTLSR
;
A
#
# COMPACT_ATOMS: atom_id res chain seq x y z
N MET A 1 22.11 -42.53 3.93
CA MET A 1 21.42 -41.65 2.95
C MET A 1 20.77 -40.50 3.71
N ASN A 2 21.17 -39.27 3.39
CA ASN A 2 21.01 -38.07 4.22
C ASN A 2 19.54 -37.57 4.30
N LYS A 3 19.04 -37.30 5.52
CA LYS A 3 17.68 -36.80 5.84
C LYS A 3 17.59 -35.27 5.93
N ASN A 4 18.42 -34.50 5.23
CA ASN A 4 18.47 -33.03 5.32
C ASN A 4 17.63 -32.29 4.27
N LEU A 5 16.31 -32.55 4.18
CA LEU A 5 15.42 -31.78 3.28
C LEU A 5 14.15 -31.23 3.96
N LYS A 6 14.07 -31.21 5.29
CA LYS A 6 12.89 -30.68 6.00
C LYS A 6 13.30 -29.72 7.11
N LYS A 7 13.54 -28.46 6.75
CA LYS A 7 13.31 -27.23 7.56
C LYS A 7 13.96 -26.01 6.89
N LEU A 8 13.56 -25.69 5.67
CA LEU A 8 13.62 -24.29 5.23
C LEU A 8 12.37 -23.62 5.81
N ASN A 9 12.53 -23.08 7.02
CA ASN A 9 11.47 -22.39 7.72
C ASN A 9 11.21 -21.05 7.01
N SER A 10 10.02 -20.90 6.44
CA SER A 10 9.49 -19.66 5.84
C SER A 10 9.49 -18.44 6.77
N ARG A 11 9.96 -18.58 8.02
CA ARG A 11 10.22 -17.46 8.94
C ARG A 11 11.51 -16.69 8.63
N ALA A 12 12.48 -17.23 7.90
CA ALA A 12 13.76 -16.53 7.66
C ALA A 12 13.64 -15.30 6.74
N ILE A 13 12.65 -15.30 5.83
CA ILE A 13 12.31 -14.16 4.96
C ILE A 13 11.58 -13.03 5.72
N TRP A 14 11.05 -13.31 6.91
CA TRP A 14 10.27 -12.36 7.73
C TRP A 14 10.84 -12.15 9.14
N SER A 15 11.96 -12.79 9.50
CA SER A 15 12.60 -12.68 10.82
C SER A 15 13.47 -11.42 10.97
N GLY A 16 13.13 -10.34 10.27
CA GLY A 16 13.52 -9.00 10.69
C GLY A 16 12.53 -8.56 11.75
N ALA A 17 12.79 -8.87 13.02
CA ALA A 17 12.05 -8.32 14.14
C ALA A 17 12.08 -6.78 14.06
N LEU A 18 11.03 -6.15 13.52
CA LEU A 18 10.77 -4.71 13.56
C LEU A 18 11.96 -3.76 13.23
N GLY A 19 12.99 -4.26 12.55
CA GLY A 19 14.31 -3.64 12.49
C GLY A 19 14.82 -3.49 11.07
N TYR A 20 15.58 -2.42 10.85
CA TYR A 20 16.18 -2.10 9.55
C TYR A 20 17.12 -3.21 9.08
N HIS A 21 16.95 -3.68 7.84
CA HIS A 21 17.89 -4.57 7.17
C HIS A 21 19.22 -3.86 6.90
N ARG A 22 20.31 -4.63 6.89
CA ARG A 22 21.66 -4.12 6.59
C ARG A 22 21.76 -3.72 5.11
N ALA A 23 21.38 -2.49 4.81
CA ALA A 23 21.66 -1.84 3.54
C ALA A 23 23.09 -1.26 3.55
N ARG A 24 23.81 -1.37 2.43
CA ARG A 24 25.07 -0.63 2.20
C ARG A 24 24.73 0.81 1.77
N ASP A 25 24.06 1.52 2.66
CA ASP A 25 23.62 2.91 2.50
C ASP A 25 24.36 3.76 3.54
N ASP A 26 25.07 4.80 3.08
CA ASP A 26 25.86 5.73 3.89
C ASP A 26 25.06 6.97 4.32
N THR A 27 23.76 7.01 3.99
CA THR A 27 22.85 8.07 4.43
C THR A 27 22.91 8.23 5.96
N ASN A 28 23.03 9.48 6.42
CA ASN A 28 23.01 9.83 7.84
C ASN A 28 21.82 9.16 8.57
N ALA A 29 22.06 8.60 9.76
CA ALA A 29 21.07 7.83 10.51
C ALA A 29 19.75 8.58 10.76
N ASN A 30 19.82 9.87 11.07
CA ASN A 30 18.63 10.70 11.28
C ASN A 30 17.88 10.90 9.96
N ALA A 31 18.59 11.27 8.88
CA ALA A 31 18.00 11.44 7.56
C ALA A 31 17.34 10.15 7.05
N ARG A 32 17.98 9.01 7.27
CA ARG A 32 17.46 7.67 6.95
C ARG A 32 16.18 7.37 7.72
N SER A 33 16.19 7.57 9.04
CA SER A 33 15.02 7.33 9.90
C SER A 33 13.82 8.21 9.50
N VAL A 34 14.04 9.52 9.33
CA VAL A 34 13.00 10.48 8.90
C VAL A 34 12.44 10.10 7.53
N SER A 35 13.31 9.78 6.57
CA SER A 35 12.90 9.37 5.22
C SER A 35 12.05 8.10 5.24
N ILE A 36 12.42 7.11 6.05
CA ILE A 36 11.65 5.87 6.16
C ILE A 36 10.29 6.12 6.80
N ASN A 37 10.23 6.91 7.87
CA ASN A 37 8.97 7.18 8.57
C ASN A 37 8.00 7.96 7.68
N ALA A 38 8.47 8.99 6.99
CA ALA A 38 7.67 9.72 6.00
C ALA A 38 7.14 8.79 4.91
N ARG A 39 7.97 7.84 4.48
CA ARG A 39 7.63 6.92 3.41
C ARG A 39 6.62 5.84 3.81
N LYS A 40 6.73 5.28 5.01
CA LYS A 40 5.76 4.30 5.54
C LYS A 40 4.34 4.86 5.56
N VAL A 41 4.18 6.11 6.01
CA VAL A 41 2.87 6.79 6.03
C VAL A 41 2.36 7.07 4.60
N ARG A 42 3.26 7.39 3.66
CA ARG A 42 2.88 7.73 2.29
C ARG A 42 2.54 6.51 1.45
N LEU A 43 3.23 5.38 1.65
CA LEU A 43 2.93 4.16 0.93
C LEU A 43 1.51 3.65 1.24
N ALA A 44 1.12 3.59 2.51
CA ALA A 44 -0.23 3.14 2.88
C ALA A 44 -1.34 4.02 2.29
N GLY A 45 -1.22 5.34 2.43
CA GLY A 45 -2.20 6.28 1.85
C GLY A 45 -2.18 6.30 0.32
N GLY A 46 -1.01 6.11 -0.30
CA GLY A 46 -0.89 6.02 -1.76
C GLY A 46 -1.53 4.76 -2.33
N ILE A 47 -1.42 3.62 -1.64
CA ILE A 47 -2.10 2.37 -2.04
C ILE A 47 -3.62 2.52 -1.90
N ASP A 48 -4.08 3.12 -0.80
CA ASP A 48 -5.51 3.38 -0.62
C ASP A 48 -6.05 4.37 -1.67
N LEU A 49 -5.27 5.41 -2.02
CA LEU A 49 -5.63 6.37 -3.07
C LEU A 49 -5.83 5.69 -4.43
N VAL A 50 -4.95 4.76 -4.83
CA VAL A 50 -5.11 4.07 -6.12
C VAL A 50 -6.34 3.15 -6.16
N LEU A 51 -6.76 2.62 -5.01
CA LEU A 51 -8.02 1.88 -4.88
C LEU A 51 -9.22 2.84 -4.94
N ALA A 52 -9.14 3.98 -4.25
CA ALA A 52 -10.18 5.02 -4.30
C ALA A 52 -10.36 5.59 -5.72
N ILE A 53 -9.27 5.75 -6.48
CA ILE A 53 -9.32 6.15 -7.89
C ILE A 53 -10.10 5.12 -8.71
N LYS A 54 -9.87 3.81 -8.52
CA LYS A 54 -10.66 2.78 -9.21
C LYS A 54 -12.12 2.76 -8.77
N GLN A 55 -12.38 2.96 -7.48
CA GLN A 55 -13.74 3.11 -6.97
C GLN A 55 -14.47 4.27 -7.68
N ALA A 56 -13.81 5.41 -7.88
CA ALA A 56 -14.37 6.54 -8.63
C ALA A 56 -14.51 6.24 -10.14
N HIS A 57 -13.52 5.57 -10.74
CA HIS A 57 -13.48 5.22 -12.16
C HIS A 57 -14.58 4.23 -12.58
N TRP A 58 -15.00 3.34 -11.69
CA TRP A 58 -16.09 2.40 -11.97
C TRP A 58 -17.49 3.01 -11.82
N ASN A 59 -17.63 4.11 -11.08
CA ASN A 59 -18.92 4.70 -10.74
C ASN A 59 -19.24 6.11 -11.29
N PRO A 60 -18.65 6.61 -12.40
CA PRO A 60 -19.08 7.88 -12.99
C PRO A 60 -20.42 7.72 -13.72
N LYS A 61 -21.25 8.77 -13.68
CA LYS A 61 -22.53 8.86 -14.40
C LYS A 61 -22.65 10.26 -15.02
N GLY A 62 -23.35 10.36 -16.15
CA GLY A 62 -23.68 11.63 -16.79
C GLY A 62 -22.76 12.02 -17.94
N SER A 63 -22.84 13.29 -18.34
CA SER A 63 -21.99 13.85 -19.39
C SER A 63 -20.51 13.78 -18.98
N GLN A 64 -19.62 13.63 -19.96
CA GLN A 64 -18.17 13.45 -19.75
C GLN A 64 -17.73 12.12 -19.12
N PHE A 65 -18.62 11.12 -19.01
CA PHE A 65 -18.30 9.78 -18.48
C PHE A 65 -16.97 9.23 -19.02
N ILE A 66 -16.83 9.16 -20.34
CA ILE A 66 -15.67 8.49 -20.97
C ILE A 66 -14.36 9.23 -20.68
N GLY A 67 -14.36 10.57 -20.79
CA GLY A 67 -13.16 11.36 -20.54
C GLY A 67 -12.69 11.28 -19.10
N VAL A 68 -13.61 11.34 -18.13
CA VAL A 68 -13.25 11.20 -16.70
C VAL A 68 -12.83 9.76 -16.39
N HIS A 69 -13.50 8.76 -16.97
CA HIS A 69 -13.15 7.36 -16.78
C HIS A 69 -11.73 7.05 -17.25
N GLU A 70 -11.35 7.48 -18.45
CA GLU A 70 -10.00 7.29 -19.00
C GLU A 70 -8.95 8.12 -18.25
N MET A 71 -9.27 9.37 -17.88
CA MET A 71 -8.38 10.22 -17.08
C MET A 71 -8.03 9.56 -15.74
N LEU A 72 -9.01 9.00 -15.03
CA LEU A 72 -8.78 8.31 -13.76
C LEU A 72 -7.89 7.06 -13.92
N ASP A 73 -7.94 6.39 -15.07
CA ASP A 73 -7.03 5.28 -15.37
C ASP A 73 -5.60 5.73 -15.60
N GLY A 74 -5.38 6.87 -16.27
CA GLY A 74 -4.07 7.50 -16.35
C GLY A 74 -3.50 7.79 -14.97
N PHE A 75 -4.28 8.42 -14.08
CA PHE A 75 -3.84 8.67 -12.70
C PHE A 75 -3.53 7.38 -11.95
N ARG A 76 -4.34 6.32 -12.12
CA ARG A 76 -4.07 5.03 -11.48
C ARG A 76 -2.69 4.48 -11.86
N ILE A 77 -2.32 4.57 -13.14
CA ILE A 77 -1.02 4.09 -13.63
C ILE A 77 0.11 4.88 -12.98
N GLU A 78 0.07 6.22 -13.06
CA GLU A 78 1.13 7.07 -12.51
C GLU A 78 1.31 6.89 -11.00
N PHE A 79 0.21 6.81 -10.24
CA PHE A 79 0.28 6.61 -8.80
C PHE A 79 0.77 5.20 -8.42
N ASN A 80 0.47 4.17 -9.20
CA ASN A 80 1.06 2.83 -8.98
C ASN A 80 2.59 2.90 -9.13
N GLU A 81 3.09 3.51 -10.21
CA GLU A 81 4.54 3.65 -10.44
C GLU A 81 5.21 4.48 -9.34
N PHE A 82 4.56 5.54 -8.86
CA PHE A 82 5.06 6.33 -7.75
C PHE A 82 5.13 5.52 -6.46
N ASN A 83 4.07 4.77 -6.14
CA ASN A 83 4.01 3.92 -4.95
C ASN A 83 5.09 2.82 -4.99
N ASP A 84 5.38 2.27 -6.17
CA ASP A 84 6.46 1.31 -6.37
C ASP A 84 7.83 1.92 -6.06
N LYS A 85 8.18 3.07 -6.66
CA LYS A 85 9.41 3.82 -6.36
C LYS A 85 9.56 4.15 -4.89
N VAL A 86 8.44 4.46 -4.24
CA VAL A 86 8.36 4.67 -2.79
C VAL A 86 8.71 3.36 -2.06
N ALA A 87 8.02 2.25 -2.31
CA ALA A 87 8.30 0.97 -1.68
C ALA A 87 9.77 0.54 -1.87
N GLU A 88 10.29 0.62 -3.09
CA GLU A 88 11.67 0.27 -3.42
C GLU A 88 12.69 1.14 -2.69
N ARG A 89 12.46 2.46 -2.62
CA ARG A 89 13.38 3.34 -1.89
C ARG A 89 13.33 3.10 -0.38
N ALA A 90 12.18 2.70 0.18
CA ALA A 90 12.13 2.25 1.56
C ALA A 90 13.02 1.02 1.78
N LEU A 91 12.97 0.05 0.85
CA LEU A 91 13.80 -1.15 0.89
C LEU A 91 15.30 -0.84 0.75
N GLN A 92 15.67 0.07 -0.15
CA GLN A 92 17.07 0.53 -0.30
C GLN A 92 17.61 1.15 0.99
N LEU A 93 16.76 1.87 1.74
CA LEU A 93 17.08 2.41 3.07
C LEU A 93 16.95 1.35 4.19
N GLY A 94 16.82 0.07 3.83
CA GLY A 94 16.72 -1.07 4.75
C GLY A 94 15.40 -1.19 5.50
N ALA A 95 14.34 -0.49 5.11
CA ALA A 95 13.02 -0.69 5.71
C ALA A 95 12.22 -1.75 4.96
N THR A 96 11.35 -2.47 5.66
CA THR A 96 10.31 -3.28 5.00
C THR A 96 9.17 -2.37 4.54
N ALA A 97 8.83 -2.44 3.26
CA ALA A 97 7.62 -1.82 2.70
C ALA A 97 6.41 -2.73 2.97
N PHE A 98 5.33 -2.15 3.49
CA PHE A 98 4.09 -2.89 3.79
C PHE A 98 2.98 -2.43 2.85
N GLY A 99 2.64 -3.28 1.88
CA GLY A 99 1.57 -3.02 0.91
C GLY A 99 0.39 -3.99 0.99
N SER A 100 0.28 -4.80 2.04
CA SER A 100 -0.87 -5.68 2.22
C SER A 100 -2.13 -4.89 2.58
N THR A 101 -3.29 -5.47 2.30
CA THR A 101 -4.59 -4.84 2.59
C THR A 101 -4.77 -4.55 4.09
N GLN A 102 -4.32 -5.46 4.97
CA GLN A 102 -4.36 -5.25 6.42
C GLN A 102 -3.45 -4.08 6.82
N ALA A 103 -2.22 -4.05 6.30
CA ALA A 103 -1.26 -3.01 6.67
C ALA A 103 -1.69 -1.63 6.17
N MET A 104 -2.32 -1.57 5.00
CA MET A 104 -2.93 -0.38 4.42
C MET A 104 -4.11 0.10 5.28
N ALA A 105 -5.05 -0.78 5.61
CA ALA A 105 -6.24 -0.44 6.40
C ALA A 105 -5.89 0.12 7.78
N GLU A 106 -4.83 -0.38 8.42
CA GLU A 106 -4.35 0.12 9.71
C GLU A 106 -3.70 1.52 9.65
N ARG A 107 -3.15 1.91 8.49
CA ARG A 107 -2.22 3.05 8.37
C ARG A 107 -2.70 4.16 7.46
N THR A 108 -3.71 3.90 6.63
CA THR A 108 -4.29 4.93 5.77
C THR A 108 -4.91 6.05 6.60
N LYS A 109 -4.85 7.26 6.07
CA LYS A 109 -5.49 8.46 6.63
C LYS A 109 -6.60 8.98 5.70
N LEU A 110 -6.88 8.27 4.61
CA LEU A 110 -7.99 8.63 3.75
C LEU A 110 -9.28 8.26 4.47
N ASN A 111 -10.29 9.12 4.34
CA ASN A 111 -11.61 8.78 4.81
C ASN A 111 -12.15 7.65 3.94
N PRO A 112 -12.90 6.69 4.52
CA PRO A 112 -13.56 5.67 3.72
C PRO A 112 -14.44 6.37 2.66
N PRO A 113 -14.48 5.84 1.42
CA PRO A 113 -15.31 6.42 0.39
C PRO A 113 -16.76 6.45 0.88
N THR A 114 -17.43 7.59 0.73
CA THR A 114 -18.84 7.73 1.09
C THR A 114 -19.62 6.62 0.38
N PRO A 115 -20.32 5.74 1.12
CA PRO A 115 -21.19 4.77 0.51
C PRO A 115 -22.21 5.50 -0.38
N PRO A 116 -22.59 4.95 -1.54
CA PRO A 116 -23.74 5.50 -2.24
C PRO A 116 -24.93 5.52 -1.27
N ALA A 117 -25.75 6.57 -1.33
CA ALA A 117 -26.82 6.89 -0.37
C ALA A 117 -27.87 5.77 -0.14
N SER A 118 -27.73 4.61 -0.80
CA SER A 118 -28.60 3.44 -0.71
C SER A 118 -27.93 2.20 -0.10
N MET A 119 -26.71 2.26 0.44
CA MET A 119 -26.13 1.10 1.13
C MET A 119 -26.82 0.92 2.49
N PRO A 120 -27.59 -0.16 2.71
CA PRO A 120 -28.15 -0.42 4.03
C PRO A 120 -27.02 -0.61 5.05
N SER A 121 -27.21 -0.08 6.26
CA SER A 121 -26.24 -0.25 7.34
C SER A 121 -25.94 -1.74 7.58
N PRO A 122 -24.70 -2.12 7.95
CA PRO A 122 -24.30 -3.52 8.14
C PRO A 122 -25.18 -4.30 9.14
N THR A 123 -25.95 -3.60 9.96
CA THR A 123 -26.84 -4.14 11.01
C THR A 123 -28.08 -4.87 10.47
N THR A 124 -28.44 -4.73 9.18
CA THR A 124 -29.70 -5.34 8.65
C THR A 124 -29.57 -6.75 8.06
N LEU A 125 -28.41 -7.40 8.13
CA LEU A 125 -28.28 -8.80 7.73
C LEU A 125 -28.19 -9.72 8.95
N SER A 126 -29.31 -9.83 9.67
CA SER A 126 -29.58 -10.99 10.51
C SER A 126 -30.10 -12.11 9.61
N ARG A 127 -29.34 -13.19 9.49
CA ARG A 127 -29.85 -14.50 9.08
C ARG A 127 -29.17 -15.58 9.91
#